data_AF-A0A1V6TYC4-F1
#
_entry.id   AF-A0A1V6TYC4-F1
#
_cell.length_a   1.000
_cell.length_b   1.000
_cell.length_c   1.000
_cell.angle_alpha   90.00
_cell.angle_beta   90.00
_cell.angle_gamma   90.00
#
_symmetry.space_group_name_H-M   'P 1'
#
loop_
_entity.id
_entity.type
_entity.pdbx_description
1 polymer ?
#
loop_
_entity_poly.entity_id
_entity_poly.type
_entity_poly.pdbx_seq_one_letter_code
_entity_poly.pdbx_strand_id
1 'polypeptide(L)'
;MATSLEKKSSLPEPRDPDYLMHTPECGNGTVLSANSTTDGGLRRTLGNRQIQLIAIGGSIGTAIFITIRNALVNSGPGSLIIAFILHNIILAFVNNCMAEMAIYMPVDGGFIRLASKWVDPAWGFMAGLELLSL
;
A
#
# COMPACT_ATOMS: atom_id res chain seq x y z
N MET A 1 -6.11 7.47 -67.28
CA MET A 1 -6.28 8.93 -67.12
C MET A 1 -7.62 9.09 -66.42
N ALA A 2 -7.77 9.31 -65.13
CA ALA A 2 -6.98 9.99 -64.11
C ALA A 2 -6.89 9.05 -62.88
N THR A 3 -5.72 8.81 -62.26
CA THR A 3 -4.96 9.71 -61.38
C THR A 3 -5.78 10.30 -60.23
N SER A 4 -5.51 9.76 -59.04
CA SER A 4 -5.18 10.51 -57.83
C SER A 4 -6.30 11.30 -57.15
N LEU A 5 -6.69 10.85 -55.95
CA LEU A 5 -6.69 11.65 -54.71
C LEU A 5 -6.39 10.67 -53.55
N GLU A 6 -5.16 10.69 -53.04
CA GLU A 6 -4.80 11.45 -51.84
C GLU A 6 -5.26 10.69 -50.57
N LYS A 7 -4.35 10.02 -49.88
CA LYS A 7 -3.68 10.68 -48.77
C LYS A 7 -2.29 10.12 -48.48
N LYS A 8 -1.40 11.10 -48.43
CA LYS A 8 0.04 11.16 -48.16
C LYS A 8 0.40 10.79 -46.71
N SER A 9 1.66 10.37 -46.52
CA SER A 9 2.43 10.35 -45.25
C SER A 9 2.17 9.14 -44.36
N SER A 10 3.14 8.33 -43.89
CA SER A 10 4.60 8.42 -43.86
C SER A 10 5.12 7.08 -43.32
N LEU A 11 6.27 6.64 -43.86
CA LEU A 11 7.13 5.46 -43.58
C LEU A 11 7.27 5.00 -42.10
N PRO A 12 7.85 3.82 -41.77
CA PRO A 12 8.30 2.67 -42.60
C PRO A 12 7.74 1.28 -42.14
N GLU A 13 7.79 0.28 -43.02
CA GLU A 13 7.91 -1.16 -42.67
C GLU A 13 9.42 -1.44 -42.37
N PRO A 14 9.90 -2.50 -41.66
CA PRO A 14 9.29 -3.83 -41.61
C PRO A 14 9.54 -4.67 -40.32
N ARG A 15 8.86 -5.82 -40.23
CA ARG A 15 9.34 -7.06 -39.60
C ARG A 15 9.83 -6.98 -38.14
N ASP A 16 8.91 -7.15 -37.20
CA ASP A 16 9.09 -8.00 -36.02
C ASP A 16 7.70 -8.32 -35.42
N PRO A 17 7.19 -9.57 -35.49
CA PRO A 17 5.99 -9.94 -34.76
C PRO A 17 6.21 -9.91 -33.22
N ASP A 18 7.45 -9.77 -32.76
CA ASP A 18 7.83 -9.87 -31.34
C ASP A 18 7.74 -8.54 -30.55
N TYR A 19 7.28 -7.44 -31.17
CA TYR A 19 7.18 -6.14 -30.47
C TYR A 19 5.98 -6.04 -29.50
N LEU A 20 5.04 -7.00 -29.51
CA LEU A 20 3.87 -7.02 -28.61
C LEU A 20 4.02 -7.95 -27.41
N MET A 21 5.21 -8.50 -27.14
CA MET A 21 5.37 -9.48 -26.07
C MET A 21 6.76 -9.42 -25.43
N HIS A 22 6.99 -8.35 -24.69
CA HIS A 22 7.70 -8.47 -23.42
C HIS A 22 6.92 -7.71 -22.35
N THR A 23 5.73 -8.21 -22.04
CA THR A 23 5.23 -8.08 -20.67
C THR A 23 6.17 -8.92 -19.80
N PRO A 24 6.94 -8.33 -18.87
CA PRO A 24 7.54 -9.14 -17.83
C PRO A 24 6.38 -9.80 -17.09
N GLU A 25 6.24 -11.11 -17.24
CA GLU A 25 5.44 -11.91 -16.34
C GLU A 25 5.94 -11.63 -14.92
N CYS A 26 5.13 -10.93 -14.12
CA CYS A 26 5.29 -10.87 -12.68
C CYS A 26 3.98 -11.39 -12.09
N GLY A 27 4.06 -12.60 -11.55
CA GLY A 27 2.90 -13.42 -11.21
C GLY A 27 1.93 -12.84 -10.18
N ASN A 28 0.69 -13.30 -10.33
CA ASN A 28 -0.39 -13.40 -9.34
C ASN A 28 -0.65 -12.17 -8.44
N GLY A 29 -1.46 -11.26 -8.97
CA GLY A 29 -2.25 -10.29 -8.24
C GLY A 29 -2.99 -9.41 -9.24
N THR A 30 -4.32 -9.51 -9.30
CA THR A 30 -5.18 -8.79 -10.26
C THR A 30 -4.95 -7.28 -10.18
N VAL A 31 -4.16 -6.76 -11.13
CA VAL A 31 -4.04 -5.33 -11.41
C VAL A 31 -5.39 -4.86 -11.95
N LEU A 32 -6.15 -4.16 -11.10
CA LEU A 32 -7.27 -3.34 -11.55
C LEU A 32 -6.66 -2.22 -12.41
N SER A 33 -6.60 -2.50 -13.72
CA SER A 33 -6.28 -1.53 -14.76
C SER A 33 -7.42 -0.51 -14.82
N ALA A 34 -7.36 0.50 -13.95
CA ALA A 34 -8.11 1.72 -14.14
C ALA A 34 -7.46 2.45 -15.32
N ASN A 35 -8.12 2.40 -16.47
CA ASN A 35 -7.80 3.21 -17.64
C ASN A 35 -8.03 4.69 -17.29
N SER A 36 -7.06 5.34 -16.65
CA SER A 36 -7.07 6.78 -16.43
C SER A 36 -6.23 7.47 -17.50
N THR A 37 -6.85 7.76 -18.64
CA THR A 37 -6.43 8.82 -19.56
C THR A 37 -6.70 10.18 -18.91
N THR A 38 -5.89 10.53 -17.92
CA THR A 38 -5.80 11.90 -17.39
C THR A 38 -4.42 12.07 -16.76
N ASP A 39 -3.64 12.98 -17.32
CA ASP A 39 -2.35 13.43 -16.79
C ASP A 39 -2.48 13.75 -15.29
N GLY A 40 -1.78 12.98 -14.45
CA GLY A 40 -1.79 13.12 -12.98
C GLY A 40 -1.85 11.80 -12.20
N GLY A 41 -2.03 10.65 -12.87
CA GLY A 41 -2.04 9.34 -12.22
C GLY A 41 -0.64 8.82 -11.89
N LEU A 42 -0.38 8.46 -10.62
CA LEU A 42 0.82 7.68 -10.27
C LEU A 42 0.76 6.32 -10.97
N ARG A 43 1.82 5.97 -11.69
CA ARG A 43 1.99 4.66 -12.32
C ARG A 43 2.12 3.59 -11.23
N ARG A 44 1.01 2.90 -10.95
CA ARG A 44 0.93 1.78 -10.00
C ARG A 44 1.65 0.55 -10.57
N THR A 45 2.97 0.51 -10.42
CA THR A 45 3.84 -0.59 -10.88
C THR A 45 4.57 -1.30 -9.73
N LEU A 46 4.10 -1.17 -8.49
CA LEU A 46 4.70 -1.85 -7.35
C LEU A 46 4.22 -3.30 -7.30
N GLY A 47 5.15 -4.25 -7.44
CA GLY A 47 4.86 -5.67 -7.33
C GLY A 47 4.49 -6.09 -5.91
N ASN A 48 3.77 -7.20 -5.76
CA ASN A 48 3.31 -7.72 -4.46
C ASN A 48 4.45 -7.87 -3.44
N ARG A 49 5.65 -8.29 -3.89
CA ARG A 49 6.83 -8.40 -3.02
C ARG A 49 7.30 -7.04 -2.49
N GLN A 50 7.25 -5.98 -3.30
CA GLN A 50 7.65 -4.64 -2.87
C GLN A 50 6.69 -4.09 -1.83
N ILE A 51 5.39 -4.34 -2.01
CA ILE A 51 4.34 -3.94 -1.06
C ILE A 51 4.55 -4.66 0.30
N GLN A 52 4.86 -5.95 0.27
CA GLN A 52 5.18 -6.71 1.48
C GLN A 52 6.45 -6.20 2.17
N LEU A 53 7.49 -5.85 1.41
CA LEU A 53 8.71 -5.26 1.97
C LEU A 53 8.46 -3.89 2.62
N ILE A 54 7.58 -3.07 2.05
CA ILE A 54 7.17 -1.79 2.67
C ILE A 54 6.42 -2.04 3.98
N ALA A 55 5.49 -2.99 4.01
CA ALA A 55 4.76 -3.34 5.21
C ALA A 55 5.69 -3.85 6.33
N ILE A 56 6.60 -4.76 6.00
CA ILE A 56 7.59 -5.30 6.94
C ILE A 56 8.54 -4.19 7.41
N GLY A 57 9.07 -3.38 6.49
CA GLY A 57 10.00 -2.30 6.79
C GLY A 57 9.39 -1.18 7.63
N GLY A 58 8.10 -0.89 7.47
CA GLY A 58 7.38 0.07 8.31
C GLY A 58 7.10 -0.44 9.73
N SER A 59 6.89 -1.76 9.88
CA SER A 59 6.58 -2.38 11.18
C SER A 59 7.81 -2.72 12.02
N ILE A 60 8.95 -3.01 11.39
CA ILE A 60 10.20 -3.40 12.07
C ILE A 60 11.10 -2.16 12.19
N GLY A 61 10.89 -1.41 13.28
CA GLY A 61 11.68 -0.21 13.61
C GLY A 61 12.68 -0.42 14.75
N THR A 62 13.53 0.59 14.98
CA THR A 62 14.48 0.63 16.11
C THR A 62 13.79 0.63 17.48
N ALA A 63 12.53 1.04 17.52
CA ALA A 63 11.70 1.06 18.74
C ALA A 63 11.63 -0.32 19.43
N ILE A 64 11.60 -1.41 18.65
CA ILE A 64 11.57 -2.78 19.20
C ILE A 64 12.86 -3.06 19.98
N PHE A 65 14.02 -2.68 19.45
CA PHE A 65 15.30 -2.88 20.12
C PHE A 65 15.42 -2.06 21.40
N ILE A 66 14.95 -0.81 21.38
CA ILE A 66 14.99 0.09 22.55
C ILE A 66 14.05 -0.44 23.66
N THR A 67 12.87 -0.91 23.27
CA THR A 67 11.86 -1.42 24.21
C THR A 67 12.30 -2.75 24.83
N ILE A 68 12.78 -3.70 24.00
CA ILE A 68 13.24 -5.01 24.47
C ILE A 68 14.46 -4.87 25.39
N ARG A 69 15.39 -3.96 25.08
CA ARG A 69 16.56 -3.70 25.95
C ARG A 69 16.13 -3.37 27.38
N ASN A 70 15.18 -2.45 27.55
CA ASN A 70 14.72 -2.03 28.87
C ASN A 70 13.87 -3.11 29.55
N ALA A 71 12.94 -3.71 28.80
CA ALA A 71 12.05 -4.73 29.33
C ALA A 71 12.79 -6.00 29.75
N LEU A 72 13.88 -6.38 29.08
CA LEU A 72 14.69 -7.56 29.42
C LEU A 72 15.40 -7.41 30.77
N VAL A 73 15.94 -6.22 31.06
CA VAL A 73 16.63 -5.92 32.35
C VAL A 73 15.64 -5.92 33.50
N ASN A 74 14.43 -5.40 33.29
CA ASN A 74 13.48 -5.19 34.38
C ASN A 74 12.54 -6.38 34.64
N SER A 75 12.21 -7.16 33.62
CA SER A 75 11.18 -8.22 33.73
C SER A 75 11.69 -9.65 33.50
N GLY A 76 12.91 -9.82 32.99
CA GLY A 76 13.44 -11.13 32.62
C GLY A 76 12.82 -11.67 31.31
N PRO A 77 13.41 -12.73 30.72
CA PRO A 77 13.06 -13.17 29.36
C PRO A 77 11.69 -13.85 29.26
N GLY A 78 11.24 -14.53 30.33
CA GLY A 78 9.99 -15.31 30.32
C GLY A 78 8.73 -14.45 30.26
N SER A 79 8.64 -13.41 31.10
CA SER A 79 7.50 -12.50 31.11
C SER A 79 7.44 -11.62 29.86
N LEU A 80 8.59 -11.30 29.27
CA LEU A 80 8.68 -10.50 28.06
C LEU A 80 8.01 -11.21 26.87
N ILE A 81 8.28 -12.51 26.69
CA ILE A 81 7.65 -13.32 25.63
C ILE A 81 6.14 -13.45 25.88
N ILE A 82 5.72 -13.72 27.12
CA ILE A 82 4.30 -13.83 27.48
C ILE A 82 3.55 -12.52 27.20
N ALA A 83 4.15 -11.37 27.57
CA ALA A 83 3.57 -10.06 27.36
C ALA A 83 3.47 -9.73 25.87
N PHE A 84 4.50 -10.05 25.08
CA PHE A 84 4.47 -9.88 23.62
C PHE A 84 3.37 -10.73 22.98
N ILE A 85 3.20 -11.99 23.37
CA ILE A 85 2.15 -12.85 22.80
C ILE A 85 0.76 -12.30 23.13
N LEU A 86 0.51 -11.94 24.39
CA LEU A 86 -0.77 -11.36 24.81
C LEU A 86 -1.08 -10.06 24.06
N HIS A 87 -0.08 -9.21 23.88
CA HIS A 87 -0.23 -7.96 23.14
C HIS A 87 -0.55 -8.21 21.65
N ASN A 88 0.14 -9.16 21.01
CA ASN A 88 -0.11 -9.52 19.62
C ASN A 88 -1.52 -10.11 19.41
N ILE A 89 -2.08 -10.84 20.39
CA ILE A 89 -3.46 -11.35 20.32
C ILE A 89 -4.45 -10.18 20.25
N ILE A 90 -4.32 -9.19 21.12
CA ILE A 90 -5.19 -8.01 21.13
C ILE A 90 -5.07 -7.25 19.79
N LEU A 91 -3.83 -7.04 19.33
CA LEU A 91 -3.57 -6.40 18.03
C LEU A 91 -4.16 -7.17 16.86
N ALA A 92 -4.15 -8.50 16.88
CA ALA A 92 -4.73 -9.33 15.83
C ALA A 92 -6.26 -9.13 15.73
N PHE A 93 -6.96 -9.02 16.86
CA PHE A 93 -8.40 -8.71 16.87
C PHE A 93 -8.69 -7.33 16.30
N VAL A 94 -7.91 -6.31 16.69
CA VAL A 94 -8.05 -4.94 16.15
C VAL A 94 -7.78 -4.91 14.65
N ASN A 95 -6.72 -5.58 14.20
CA ASN A 95 -6.37 -5.65 12.78
C ASN A 95 -7.45 -6.37 11.95
N ASN A 96 -8.09 -7.40 12.52
CA ASN A 96 -9.20 -8.08 11.86
C ASN A 96 -10.40 -7.14 11.66
N CYS A 97 -10.77 -6.38 12.71
CA CYS A 97 -11.82 -5.37 12.60
C CYS A 97 -11.48 -4.28 11.57
N MET A 98 -10.23 -3.80 11.55
CA MET A 98 -9.77 -2.84 10.53
C MET A 98 -9.79 -3.42 9.12
N ALA A 99 -9.48 -4.72 8.96
CA ALA A 99 -9.51 -5.39 7.65
C ALA A 99 -10.94 -5.45 7.10
N GLU A 100 -11.95 -5.76 7.92
CA GLU A 100 -13.36 -5.72 7.51
C GLU A 100 -13.78 -4.30 7.09
N MET A 101 -13.37 -3.27 7.85
CA MET A 101 -13.62 -1.87 7.49
C MET A 101 -12.94 -1.45 6.18
N ALA A 102 -11.70 -1.91 5.95
CA ALA A 102 -10.91 -1.57 4.77
C ALA A 102 -11.47 -2.18 3.47
N ILE A 103 -12.06 -3.37 3.56
CA ILE A 103 -12.70 -4.04 2.42
C ILE A 103 -14.09 -3.43 2.14
N TYR A 104 -14.83 -3.04 3.17
CA TYR A 104 -16.16 -2.45 3.02
C TYR A 104 -16.14 -1.07 2.33
N MET A 105 -15.19 -0.21 2.69
CA MET A 105 -14.99 1.08 2.04
C MET A 105 -13.50 1.39 1.88
N PRO A 106 -12.89 1.12 0.71
CA PRO A 106 -11.49 1.43 0.47
C PRO A 106 -11.32 2.94 0.31
N VAL A 107 -10.96 3.62 1.40
CA VAL A 107 -10.66 5.05 1.37
C VAL A 107 -9.16 5.22 1.15
N ASP A 108 -8.76 5.90 0.06
CA ASP A 108 -7.35 6.28 -0.14
C ASP A 108 -6.94 7.27 0.97
N GLY A 109 -6.18 6.80 1.96
CA GLY A 109 -5.69 7.59 3.09
C GLY A 109 -5.22 6.73 4.27
N GLY A 110 -4.47 7.33 5.20
CA GLY A 110 -4.06 6.67 6.44
C GLY A 110 -5.20 6.53 7.46
N PHE A 111 -4.90 5.94 8.61
CA PHE A 111 -5.86 5.66 9.70
C PHE A 111 -6.74 6.87 10.08
N ILE A 112 -6.21 8.10 10.01
CA ILE A 112 -6.94 9.35 10.32
C ILE A 112 -8.16 9.54 9.38
N ARG A 113 -8.02 9.19 8.10
CA ARG A 113 -9.11 9.29 7.11
C ARG A 113 -10.16 8.21 7.34
N LEU A 114 -9.75 7.01 7.78
CA LEU A 114 -10.65 5.94 8.16
C LEU A 114 -11.45 6.33 9.42
N ALA A 115 -10.78 6.84 10.46
CA ALA A 115 -11.42 7.27 11.70
C ALA A 115 -12.41 8.43 11.50
N SER A 116 -12.07 9.40 10.65
CA SER A 116 -12.95 10.53 10.32
C SER A 116 -14.22 10.11 9.57
N LYS A 117 -14.16 8.99 8.82
CA LYS A 117 -15.27 8.46 8.03
C LYS A 117 -16.18 7.53 8.83
N TRP A 118 -15.63 6.75 9.76
CA TRP A 118 -16.35 5.71 10.51
C TRP A 118 -16.78 6.13 11.93
N VAL A 119 -16.03 7.00 12.60
CA VAL A 119 -16.33 7.43 13.98
C VAL A 119 -17.03 8.79 13.96
N ASP A 120 -16.29 9.85 13.61
CA ASP A 120 -16.79 11.21 13.47
C ASP A 120 -15.68 12.13 12.91
N PRO A 121 -15.99 13.20 12.15
CA PRO A 121 -15.01 14.22 11.76
C PRO A 121 -14.20 14.79 12.93
N ALA A 122 -14.77 14.90 14.13
CA ALA A 122 -14.09 15.39 15.32
C ALA A 122 -12.92 14.49 15.76
N TRP A 123 -13.02 13.17 15.58
CA TRP A 123 -11.94 12.23 15.88
C TRP A 123 -10.75 12.42 14.94
N GLY A 124 -11.01 12.71 13.66
CA GLY A 124 -9.97 13.05 12.69
C GLY A 124 -9.26 14.36 13.04
N PHE A 125 -10.00 15.35 13.55
CA PHE A 125 -9.44 16.62 14.00
C PHE A 125 -8.60 16.48 15.28
N MET A 126 -9.07 15.72 16.27
CA MET A 126 -8.32 15.42 17.49
C MET A 126 -7.03 14.66 17.18
N ALA A 127 -7.09 13.63 16.34
CA ALA A 127 -5.89 12.89 15.91
C ALA A 127 -4.88 13.78 15.16
N GLY A 128 -5.36 14.79 14.41
CA GLY A 128 -4.51 15.79 13.77
C GLY A 128 -3.88 16.77 14.77
N LEU A 129 -4.63 17.20 15.79
CA LEU A 129 -4.13 18.07 16.85
C LEU A 129 -3.07 17.39 17.74
N GLU A 130 -3.27 16.12 18.07
CA GLU A 130 -2.29 15.30 18.81
C GLU A 130 -0.93 15.27 18.09
N LEU A 131 -0.94 15.17 16.75
CA LEU A 131 0.29 15.18 15.94
C LEU A 131 0.93 16.56 15.81
N LEU A 132 0.16 17.64 15.90
CA LEU A 132 0.68 19.02 15.89
C LEU A 132 1.32 19.40 17.23
N SER A 133 0.87 18.78 18.32
CA SER A 133 1.27 19.07 19.69
C SER A 133 2.57 18.39 20.15
N LEU A 134 3.18 17.55 19.31
CA LEU A 134 4.29 16.65 19.64
C LEU A 134 5.58 17.10 18.94
#